data_AF-A0A838NXN2-F1
#
_entry.id   AF-A0A838NXN2-F1
#
_cell.length_a   1.000
_cell.length_b   1.000
_cell.length_c   1.000
_cell.angle_alpha   90.00
_cell.angle_beta   90.00
_cell.angle_gamma   90.00
#
_symmetry.space_group_name_H-M   'P 1'
#
loop_
_entity.id
_entity.type
_entity.pdbx_description
1 polymer ?
#
loop_
_entity_poly.entity_id
_entity_poly.type
_entity_poly.pdbx_seq_one_letter_code
_entity_poly.pdbx_strand_id
1 'polypeptide(L)'
;MLADTRMLHIDSLSGLRMDLYSRGGKVGESTLIVGAEKPGAENCLHWPQAQLRDQVLQEWKVGFVKNHTAAISLDSLEGMNGSDSVHVTTELARLASKQPESSDPDFQGLPFAVRKAYRFSAGSTSVLVGNIVRKINQEANPRDENILLIAERMKTGRVYQKVYYKRVAGSEDIVQTSEVLAAVMLVASGRPFLVLSLEDAEGGRTALLERAGSGVWKIAWRSAYTGC
;
A
#
# COMPACT_ATOMS: atom_id res chain seq x y z
N MET A 1 -14.09 -13.48 4.71
CA MET A 1 -13.84 -12.03 4.88
C MET A 1 -12.91 -11.91 6.07
N LEU A 2 -11.78 -11.20 5.96
CA LEU A 2 -10.89 -11.00 7.11
C LEU A 2 -11.55 -9.98 8.04
N ALA A 3 -11.53 -10.23 9.35
CA ALA A 3 -12.06 -9.29 10.33
C ALA A 3 -10.96 -8.29 10.72
N ASP A 4 -11.29 -7.00 10.83
CA ASP A 4 -10.34 -5.98 11.28
C ASP A 4 -9.76 -6.35 12.64
N THR A 5 -8.43 -6.28 12.76
CA THR A 5 -7.74 -6.64 14.00
C THR A 5 -7.59 -5.39 14.86
N ARG A 6 -8.37 -5.31 15.94
CA ARG A 6 -8.31 -4.19 16.90
C ARG A 6 -7.36 -4.44 18.07
N MET A 7 -7.14 -5.72 18.41
CA MET A 7 -6.21 -6.17 19.45
C MET A 7 -5.51 -7.44 18.94
N LEU A 8 -4.24 -7.62 19.30
CA LEU A 8 -3.44 -8.78 18.91
C LEU A 8 -2.71 -9.34 20.13
N HIS A 9 -3.01 -10.59 20.51
CA HIS A 9 -2.28 -11.30 21.55
C HIS A 9 -1.01 -11.93 20.96
N ILE A 10 0.10 -11.19 21.04
CA ILE A 10 1.33 -11.54 20.35
C ILE A 10 2.01 -12.79 20.89
N ASP A 11 1.80 -13.16 22.16
CA ASP A 11 2.41 -14.34 22.79
C ASP A 11 2.15 -15.64 22.03
N SER A 12 0.97 -15.74 21.41
CA SER A 12 0.56 -16.90 20.59
C SER A 12 1.33 -17.03 19.26
N LEU A 13 2.08 -16.00 18.87
CA LEU A 13 2.80 -15.93 17.59
C LEU A 13 4.29 -16.31 17.71
N SER A 14 4.81 -16.50 18.92
CA SER A 14 6.22 -16.85 19.13
C SER A 14 6.57 -18.20 18.51
N GLY A 15 7.72 -18.29 17.84
CA GLY A 15 8.19 -19.50 17.17
C GLY A 15 7.57 -19.74 15.80
N LEU A 16 6.62 -18.91 15.35
CA LEU A 16 6.08 -19.01 13.99
C LEU A 16 7.16 -18.66 12.95
N ARG A 17 7.22 -19.47 11.89
CA ARG A 17 8.04 -19.16 10.72
C ARG A 17 7.31 -18.16 9.84
N MET A 18 8.04 -17.14 9.40
CA MET A 18 7.53 -16.03 8.63
C MET A 18 8.23 -15.99 7.27
N ASP A 19 7.45 -15.83 6.20
CA ASP A 19 7.93 -15.38 4.90
C ASP A 19 7.96 -13.84 4.89
N LEU A 20 9.07 -13.25 4.49
CA LEU A 20 9.29 -11.81 4.51
C LEU A 20 9.29 -11.24 3.09
N TYR A 21 8.62 -10.10 2.92
CA TYR A 21 8.35 -9.53 1.61
C TYR A 21 8.72 -8.04 1.55
N SER A 22 9.12 -7.63 0.36
CA SER A 22 9.23 -6.24 -0.07
C SER A 22 8.42 -6.04 -1.35
N ARG A 23 8.49 -4.85 -1.96
CA ARG A 23 7.91 -4.58 -3.28
C ARG A 23 8.45 -5.50 -4.37
N GLY A 24 9.71 -5.94 -4.26
CA GLY A 24 10.34 -6.86 -5.21
C GLY A 24 9.92 -8.33 -5.06
N GLY A 25 9.09 -8.65 -4.06
CA GLY A 25 8.65 -10.02 -3.77
C GLY A 25 9.22 -10.55 -2.46
N LYS A 26 9.39 -11.87 -2.37
CA LYS A 26 9.92 -12.54 -1.16
C LYS A 26 11.43 -12.31 -1.06
N VAL A 27 11.87 -11.80 0.09
CA VAL A 27 13.27 -11.42 0.34
C VAL A 27 13.95 -12.28 1.41
N GLY A 28 13.17 -13.07 2.15
CA GLY A 28 13.73 -13.95 3.16
C GLY A 28 12.68 -14.73 3.93
N GLU A 29 13.18 -15.47 4.91
CA GLU A 29 12.40 -16.17 5.92
C GLU A 29 13.06 -15.92 7.27
N SER A 30 12.26 -15.88 8.33
CA SER A 30 12.79 -15.82 9.69
C SER A 30 11.78 -16.38 10.68
N THR A 31 12.22 -16.64 11.90
CA THR A 31 11.34 -17.09 12.99
C THR A 31 10.99 -15.90 13.88
N LEU A 32 9.70 -15.72 14.17
CA LEU A 32 9.23 -14.68 15.08
C LEU A 32 9.64 -15.02 16.53
N ILE A 33 10.22 -14.05 17.23
CA ILE A 33 10.47 -14.09 18.66
C ILE A 33 9.68 -12.96 19.29
N VAL A 34 8.83 -13.32 20.25
CA VAL A 34 8.07 -12.35 21.02
C VAL A 34 8.84 -12.09 22.31
N GLY A 35 9.31 -10.85 22.47
CA GLY A 35 9.91 -10.38 23.73
C GLY A 35 8.83 -9.82 24.64
N ALA A 36 9.20 -9.46 25.88
CA ALA A 36 8.31 -8.69 26.75
C ALA A 36 7.93 -7.37 26.06
N GLU A 37 6.62 -7.09 26.00
CA GLU A 37 6.11 -5.84 25.45
C GLU A 37 6.71 -4.67 26.22
N LYS A 38 7.36 -3.74 25.52
CA LYS A 38 7.83 -2.51 26.16
C LYS A 38 6.62 -1.63 26.44
N PRO A 39 6.47 -1.09 27.66
CA PRO A 39 5.38 -0.15 27.93
C PRO A 39 5.50 1.03 26.97
N GLY A 40 4.38 1.34 26.31
CA GLY A 40 4.24 2.50 25.44
C GLY A 40 4.40 3.82 26.22
N ALA A 41 4.60 4.91 25.49
CA ALA A 41 4.52 6.24 26.09
C ALA A 41 3.09 6.52 26.58
N GLU A 42 2.93 7.27 27.67
CA GLU A 42 1.60 7.65 28.17
C GLU A 42 0.78 8.34 27.07
N ASN A 43 -0.49 7.93 26.92
CA ASN A 43 -1.46 8.40 25.91
C ASN A 43 -1.19 8.03 24.44
N CYS A 44 -0.20 7.20 24.12
CA CYS A 44 0.03 6.73 22.74
C CYS A 44 -0.51 5.30 22.53
N LEU A 45 -1.07 5.05 21.34
CA LEU A 45 -1.48 3.70 20.91
C LEU A 45 -0.32 3.02 20.18
N HIS A 46 0.14 1.89 20.71
CA HIS A 46 1.21 1.10 20.10
C HIS A 46 0.73 -0.27 19.66
N TRP A 47 1.30 -0.77 18.57
CA TRP A 47 1.11 -2.16 18.16
C TRP A 47 2.12 -3.06 18.87
N PRO A 48 1.75 -4.30 19.21
CA PRO A 48 2.66 -5.24 19.83
C PRO A 48 3.93 -5.42 18.99
N GLN A 49 5.09 -5.35 19.64
CA GLN A 49 6.39 -5.48 18.99
C GLN A 49 6.93 -6.90 19.13
N ALA A 50 7.46 -7.45 18.05
CA ALA A 50 8.24 -8.69 18.05
C ALA A 50 9.56 -8.51 17.30
N GLN A 51 10.46 -9.45 17.52
CA GLN A 51 11.76 -9.52 16.88
C GLN A 51 11.81 -10.71 15.93
N LEU A 52 12.73 -10.65 14.98
CA LEU A 52 13.08 -11.76 14.12
C LEU A 52 14.32 -12.44 14.69
N ARG A 53 14.29 -13.78 14.78
CA ARG A 53 15.44 -14.57 15.25
C ARG A 53 16.63 -14.42 14.32
N ASP A 54 16.37 -14.59 13.03
CA ASP A 54 17.38 -14.64 11.99
C ASP A 54 17.59 -13.23 11.43
N GLN A 55 18.85 -12.83 11.25
CA GLN A 55 19.18 -11.56 10.61
C GLN A 55 18.85 -11.64 9.12
N VAL A 56 18.01 -10.71 8.65
CA VAL A 56 17.60 -10.62 7.26
C VAL A 56 18.37 -9.47 6.62
N LEU A 57 19.29 -9.79 5.71
CA LEU A 57 20.20 -8.80 5.11
C LEU A 57 19.51 -7.89 4.08
N GLN A 58 18.40 -8.35 3.52
CA GLN A 58 17.62 -7.62 2.52
C GLN A 58 16.53 -6.79 3.21
N GLU A 59 16.27 -5.59 2.68
CA GLU A 59 15.21 -4.73 3.20
C GLU A 59 13.83 -5.40 3.01
N TRP A 60 13.14 -5.67 4.12
CA TRP A 60 11.79 -6.21 4.15
C TRP A 60 10.82 -5.17 4.72
N LYS A 61 9.53 -5.30 4.38
CA LYS A 61 8.47 -4.39 4.82
C LYS A 61 7.35 -5.10 5.56
N VAL A 62 7.01 -6.32 5.15
CA VAL A 62 5.90 -7.08 5.73
C VAL A 62 6.25 -8.56 5.84
N GLY A 63 5.66 -9.23 6.84
CA GLY A 63 5.83 -10.67 7.06
C GLY A 63 4.48 -11.38 7.12
N PHE A 64 4.42 -12.59 6.56
CA PHE A 64 3.27 -13.49 6.66
C PHE A 64 3.70 -14.83 7.21
N VAL A 65 2.81 -15.54 7.91
CA VAL A 65 3.09 -16.91 8.34
C VAL A 65 3.44 -17.75 7.11
N LYS A 66 4.53 -18.52 7.22
CA LYS A 66 5.11 -19.28 6.12
C LYS A 66 4.06 -20.12 5.39
N ASN A 67 4.18 -20.19 4.06
CA ASN A 67 3.32 -20.97 3.15
C ASN A 67 1.84 -20.52 3.06
N HIS A 68 1.47 -19.36 3.62
CA HIS A 68 0.11 -18.82 3.46
C HIS A 68 -0.01 -17.80 2.32
N THR A 69 1.12 -17.27 1.85
CA THR A 69 1.20 -16.31 0.77
C THR A 69 2.25 -16.70 -0.27
N ALA A 70 2.05 -16.24 -1.49
CA ALA A 70 3.05 -16.26 -2.55
C ALA A 70 3.39 -14.81 -2.96
N ALA A 71 4.64 -14.56 -3.34
CA ALA A 71 5.11 -13.24 -3.73
C ALA A 71 4.49 -12.81 -5.07
N ILE A 72 4.11 -11.53 -5.17
CA ILE A 72 3.88 -10.84 -6.44
C ILE A 72 4.94 -9.75 -6.55
N SER A 73 5.83 -9.86 -7.53
CA SER A 73 6.83 -8.82 -7.79
C SER A 73 6.18 -7.59 -8.41
N LEU A 74 6.47 -6.42 -7.85
CA LEU A 74 6.07 -5.13 -8.37
C LEU A 74 7.20 -4.52 -9.21
N ASP A 75 6.94 -4.32 -10.49
CA ASP A 75 7.77 -3.49 -11.34
C ASP A 75 7.53 -2.02 -10.94
N SER A 76 8.51 -1.41 -10.27
CA SER A 76 8.38 -0.07 -9.68
C SER A 76 8.85 0.99 -10.67
N LEU A 77 8.22 2.16 -10.65
CA LEU A 77 8.51 3.26 -11.56
C LEU A 77 10.00 3.61 -11.63
N GLU A 78 10.70 3.54 -10.49
CA GLU A 78 12.13 3.82 -10.34
C GLU A 78 13.03 2.75 -10.97
N GLY A 79 12.52 1.52 -11.13
CA GLY A 79 13.23 0.41 -11.77
C GLY A 79 12.88 0.23 -13.26
N MET A 80 11.86 0.93 -13.77
CA MET A 80 11.44 0.85 -15.17
C MET A 80 12.43 1.56 -16.10
N ASN A 81 12.52 1.11 -17.35
CA ASN A 81 13.16 1.90 -18.41
C ASN A 81 12.36 3.18 -18.69
N GLY A 82 13.00 4.18 -19.32
CA GLY A 82 12.39 5.50 -19.54
C GLY A 82 11.09 5.46 -20.37
N SER A 83 10.98 4.58 -21.36
CA SER A 83 9.77 4.45 -22.18
C SER A 83 8.59 3.91 -21.36
N ASP A 84 8.83 2.88 -20.56
CA ASP A 84 7.82 2.30 -19.68
C ASP A 84 7.40 3.30 -18.59
N SER A 85 8.36 4.02 -17.99
CA SER A 85 8.08 4.98 -16.93
C SER A 85 7.22 6.14 -17.44
N VAL A 86 7.50 6.68 -18.63
CA VAL A 86 6.68 7.72 -19.28
C VAL A 86 5.29 7.19 -19.60
N HIS A 87 5.18 5.98 -20.12
CA HIS A 87 3.88 5.38 -20.45
C HIS A 87 3.01 5.20 -19.19
N VAL A 88 3.56 4.63 -18.12
CA VAL A 88 2.85 4.43 -16.86
C VAL A 88 2.44 5.76 -16.24
N THR A 89 3.34 6.74 -16.21
CA THR A 89 3.07 8.06 -15.65
C THR A 89 1.96 8.79 -16.41
N THR A 90 2.02 8.77 -17.75
CA THR A 90 1.01 9.39 -18.61
C THR A 90 -0.35 8.73 -18.43
N GLU A 91 -0.41 7.41 -18.38
CA GLU A 91 -1.67 6.68 -18.23
C GLU A 91 -2.31 6.93 -16.85
N LEU A 92 -1.50 6.94 -15.78
CA LEU A 92 -1.98 7.27 -14.43
C LEU A 92 -2.49 8.71 -14.34
N ALA A 93 -1.76 9.69 -14.88
CA ALA A 93 -2.21 11.08 -14.91
C ALA A 93 -3.51 11.25 -15.72
N ARG A 94 -3.63 10.58 -16.87
CA ARG A 94 -4.85 10.54 -17.70
C ARG A 94 -6.04 9.91 -16.99
N LEU A 95 -5.81 8.91 -16.13
CA LEU A 95 -6.85 8.28 -15.33
C LEU A 95 -7.24 9.17 -14.13
N ALA A 96 -6.27 9.85 -13.52
CA ALA A 96 -6.49 10.80 -12.44
C ALA A 96 -7.34 11.99 -12.88
N SER A 97 -7.09 12.53 -14.08
CA SER A 97 -7.85 13.68 -14.61
C SER A 97 -9.31 13.39 -14.92
N LYS A 98 -9.69 12.11 -15.05
CA LYS A 98 -11.08 11.68 -15.24
C LYS A 98 -11.82 11.42 -13.92
N GLN A 99 -11.20 11.70 -12.78
CA GLN A 99 -11.91 11.64 -11.51
C GLN A 99 -12.93 12.77 -11.41
N PRO A 100 -14.00 12.61 -10.61
CA PRO A 100 -14.81 13.74 -10.18
C PRO A 100 -13.93 14.88 -9.65
N GLU A 101 -14.43 16.12 -9.66
CA GLU A 101 -13.67 17.24 -9.09
C GLU A 101 -13.32 16.96 -7.62
N SER A 102 -12.24 17.58 -7.15
CA SER A 102 -11.88 17.47 -5.73
C SER A 102 -12.99 18.09 -4.89
N SER A 103 -13.22 17.55 -3.70
CA SER A 103 -14.02 18.23 -2.69
C SER A 103 -13.37 19.53 -2.24
N ASP A 104 -12.09 19.73 -2.57
CA ASP A 104 -11.31 20.90 -2.24
C ASP A 104 -11.02 21.72 -3.52
N PRO A 105 -11.72 22.85 -3.73
CA PRO A 105 -11.65 23.62 -4.97
C PRO A 105 -10.27 24.25 -5.20
N ASP A 106 -9.45 24.42 -4.16
CA ASP A 106 -8.12 25.03 -4.26
C ASP A 106 -7.17 24.20 -5.13
N PHE A 107 -7.43 22.90 -5.26
CA PHE A 107 -6.65 22.04 -6.14
C PHE A 107 -7.12 22.07 -7.60
N GLN A 108 -8.20 22.78 -7.95
CA GLN A 108 -8.70 22.83 -9.33
C GLN A 108 -7.66 23.47 -10.27
N GLY A 109 -7.50 22.88 -11.46
CA GLY A 109 -6.50 23.35 -12.44
C GLY A 109 -5.05 22.98 -12.12
N LEU A 110 -4.73 22.46 -10.92
CA LEU A 110 -3.38 22.03 -10.58
C LEU A 110 -3.00 20.72 -11.28
N PRO A 111 -1.76 20.59 -11.79
CA PRO A 111 -1.32 19.40 -12.49
C PRO A 111 -1.17 18.21 -11.52
N PHE A 112 -1.47 17.02 -12.03
CA PHE A 112 -1.21 15.77 -11.32
C PHE A 112 0.26 15.36 -11.44
N ALA A 113 0.91 15.04 -10.33
CA ALA A 113 2.25 14.46 -10.29
C ALA A 113 2.18 13.00 -9.81
N VAL A 114 2.73 12.06 -10.57
CA VAL A 114 2.86 10.66 -10.12
C VAL A 114 4.11 10.54 -9.25
N ARG A 115 3.92 10.32 -7.94
CA ARG A 115 5.01 10.21 -6.96
C ARG A 115 5.61 8.82 -6.90
N LYS A 116 4.75 7.79 -6.92
CA LYS A 116 5.13 6.37 -6.96
C LYS A 116 4.19 5.63 -7.91
N ALA A 117 4.69 4.64 -8.62
CA ALA A 117 3.85 3.74 -9.40
C ALA A 117 4.43 2.33 -9.45
N TYR A 118 3.53 1.36 -9.59
CA TYR A 118 3.85 -0.06 -9.64
C TYR A 118 3.05 -0.73 -10.74
N ARG A 119 3.67 -1.68 -11.43
CA ARG A 119 3.04 -2.55 -12.43
C ARG A 119 3.23 -4.01 -12.03
N PHE A 120 2.17 -4.81 -12.12
CA PHE A 120 2.26 -6.26 -11.96
C PHE A 120 1.17 -6.98 -12.75
N SER A 121 1.29 -8.30 -12.87
CA SER A 121 0.30 -9.14 -13.54
C SER A 121 -0.52 -9.93 -12.52
N ALA A 122 -1.84 -9.92 -12.70
CA ALA A 122 -2.80 -10.79 -12.02
C ALA A 122 -3.47 -11.70 -13.06
N GLY A 123 -2.84 -12.84 -13.35
CA GLY A 123 -3.28 -13.75 -14.42
C GLY A 123 -3.21 -13.12 -15.81
N SER A 124 -4.36 -12.94 -16.45
CA SER A 124 -4.50 -12.29 -17.76
C SER A 124 -4.68 -10.76 -17.69
N THR A 125 -4.57 -10.17 -16.50
CA THR A 125 -4.73 -8.73 -16.29
C THR A 125 -3.42 -8.08 -15.89
N SER A 126 -3.06 -6.98 -16.56
CA SER A 126 -2.03 -6.05 -16.12
C SER A 126 -2.66 -5.03 -15.18
N VAL A 127 -2.01 -4.80 -14.04
CA VAL A 127 -2.46 -3.88 -13.01
C VAL A 127 -1.46 -2.75 -12.87
N LEU A 128 -1.94 -1.51 -12.83
CA LEU A 128 -1.17 -0.34 -12.41
C LEU A 128 -1.68 0.14 -11.06
N VAL A 129 -0.75 0.48 -10.18
CA VAL A 129 -1.03 1.14 -8.90
C VAL A 129 -0.24 2.43 -8.89
N GLY A 130 -0.89 3.56 -8.62
CA GLY A 130 -0.26 4.86 -8.60
C GLY A 130 -0.58 5.62 -7.32
N ASN A 131 0.44 6.24 -6.74
CA ASN A 131 0.29 7.33 -5.78
C ASN A 131 0.50 8.64 -6.54
N ILE A 132 -0.59 9.37 -6.74
CA ILE A 132 -0.61 10.64 -7.45
C ILE A 132 -0.82 11.74 -6.42
N VAL A 133 -0.11 12.85 -6.58
CA VAL A 133 -0.19 14.00 -5.68
C VAL A 133 -0.46 15.30 -6.43
N ARG A 134 -1.09 16.24 -5.74
CA ARG A 134 -1.13 17.66 -6.08
C ARG A 134 -0.74 18.45 -4.84
N LYS A 135 0.06 19.50 -5.00
CA LYS A 135 0.59 20.29 -3.89
C LYS A 135 0.27 21.77 -4.10
N ILE A 136 -0.06 22.45 -3.01
CA ILE A 136 -0.16 23.90 -2.91
C ILE A 136 0.90 24.32 -1.91
N ASN A 137 2.00 24.87 -2.43
CA ASN A 137 3.14 25.27 -1.62
C ASN A 137 2.93 26.73 -1.16
N GLN A 138 2.18 26.92 -0.08
CA GLN A 138 2.03 28.21 0.59
C GLN A 138 2.85 28.23 1.88
N GLU A 139 3.42 29.39 2.21
CA GLU A 139 4.29 29.56 3.39
C GLU A 139 3.56 29.32 4.72
N ALA A 140 2.30 29.76 4.82
CA ALA A 140 1.54 29.68 6.07
C ALA A 140 0.60 28.46 6.17
N ASN A 141 0.27 27.83 5.04
CA ASN A 141 -0.71 26.73 4.99
C ASN A 141 -0.45 25.82 3.78
N PRO A 142 0.63 25.03 3.79
CA PRO A 142 0.89 24.07 2.72
C PRO A 142 -0.22 23.02 2.70
N ARG A 143 -0.68 22.66 1.49
CA ARG A 143 -1.76 21.69 1.31
C ARG A 143 -1.36 20.63 0.29
N ASP A 144 -1.76 19.40 0.58
CA ASP A 144 -1.54 18.26 -0.29
C ASP A 144 -2.86 17.55 -0.59
N GLU A 145 -2.97 17.07 -1.82
CA GLU A 145 -3.95 16.06 -2.21
C GLU A 145 -3.22 14.78 -2.60
N ASN A 146 -3.59 13.68 -1.95
CA ASN A 146 -3.07 12.34 -2.22
C ASN A 146 -4.16 11.48 -2.87
N ILE A 147 -3.82 10.83 -3.98
CA ILE A 147 -4.69 9.91 -4.71
C ILE A 147 -3.98 8.57 -4.86
N LEU A 148 -4.48 7.54 -4.17
CA LEU A 148 -4.18 6.15 -4.49
C LEU A 148 -5.11 5.72 -5.63
N LEU A 149 -4.56 5.29 -6.75
CA LEU A 149 -5.31 4.85 -7.93
C LEU A 149 -4.88 3.44 -8.35
N ILE A 150 -5.86 2.58 -8.66
CA ILE A 150 -5.60 1.28 -9.29
C ILE A 150 -6.34 1.21 -10.61
N ALA A 151 -5.61 0.74 -11.62
CA ALA A 151 -6.14 0.54 -12.94
C ALA A 151 -5.82 -0.87 -13.44
N GLU A 152 -6.74 -1.43 -14.22
CA GLU A 152 -6.60 -2.74 -14.84
C GLU A 152 -6.71 -2.66 -16.35
N ARG A 153 -5.95 -3.51 -17.01
CA ARG A 153 -6.03 -3.75 -18.45
C ARG A 153 -5.90 -5.25 -18.69
N MET A 154 -6.88 -5.86 -19.35
CA MET A 154 -6.73 -7.24 -19.85
C MET A 154 -5.57 -7.30 -20.84
N LYS A 155 -4.79 -8.38 -20.88
CA LYS A 155 -3.69 -8.55 -21.85
C LYS A 155 -4.14 -8.39 -23.31
N THR A 156 -5.39 -8.71 -23.61
CA THR A 156 -6.02 -8.54 -24.94
C THR A 156 -6.55 -7.12 -25.17
N GLY A 157 -6.72 -6.32 -24.12
CA GLY A 157 -7.23 -4.96 -24.17
C GLY A 157 -6.12 -3.92 -24.35
N ARG A 158 -6.47 -2.78 -24.96
CA ARG A 158 -5.50 -1.72 -25.25
C ARG A 158 -5.36 -0.67 -24.14
N VAL A 159 -6.41 -0.42 -23.36
CA VAL A 159 -6.52 0.75 -22.49
C VAL A 159 -6.69 0.33 -21.02
N TYR A 160 -6.01 1.02 -20.11
CA TYR A 160 -6.26 0.82 -18.68
C TYR A 160 -7.57 1.50 -18.27
N GLN A 161 -8.32 0.79 -17.45
CA GLN A 161 -9.53 1.28 -16.81
C GLN A 161 -9.27 1.42 -15.32
N LYS A 162 -9.63 2.56 -14.75
CA LYS A 162 -9.62 2.74 -13.30
C LYS A 162 -10.64 1.80 -12.67
N VAL A 163 -10.22 1.09 -11.63
CA VAL A 163 -11.04 0.11 -10.89
C VAL A 163 -11.12 0.42 -9.40
N TYR A 164 -10.21 1.26 -8.90
CA TYR A 164 -10.24 1.75 -7.53
C TYR A 164 -9.56 3.11 -7.46
N TYR A 165 -10.06 3.96 -6.57
CA TYR A 165 -9.32 5.13 -6.15
C TYR A 165 -9.70 5.52 -4.72
N LYS A 166 -8.76 6.14 -4.03
CA LYS A 166 -8.99 6.85 -2.77
C LYS A 166 -8.29 8.20 -2.90
N ARG A 167 -9.06 9.28 -2.72
CA ARG A 167 -8.57 10.66 -2.72
C ARG A 167 -8.74 11.24 -1.32
N VAL A 168 -7.71 11.92 -0.84
CA VAL A 168 -7.71 12.68 0.41
C VAL A 168 -7.01 14.00 0.15
N ALA A 169 -7.60 15.11 0.58
CA ALA A 169 -7.02 16.45 0.48
C ALA A 169 -7.06 17.11 1.86
N GLY A 170 -6.05 17.91 2.19
CA GLY A 170 -5.97 18.61 3.47
C GLY A 170 -4.68 19.42 3.63
N SER A 171 -4.48 19.97 4.83
CA SER A 171 -3.16 20.48 5.23
C SER A 171 -2.13 19.34 5.18
N GLU A 172 -0.88 19.68 4.87
CA GLU A 172 0.24 18.73 4.87
C GLU A 172 0.34 17.94 6.19
N ASP A 173 -0.03 18.57 7.32
CA ASP A 173 0.05 17.96 8.64
C ASP A 173 -1.07 16.95 8.93
N ILE A 174 -2.15 16.92 8.15
CA ILE A 174 -3.31 16.05 8.43
C ILE A 174 -3.64 15.10 7.28
N VAL A 175 -3.09 15.36 6.10
CA VAL A 175 -3.42 14.60 4.91
C VAL A 175 -2.82 13.20 5.00
N GLN A 176 -3.70 12.20 5.00
CA GLN A 176 -3.25 10.81 4.98
C GLN A 176 -2.55 10.48 3.65
N THR A 177 -1.34 9.95 3.76
CA THR A 177 -0.58 9.35 2.68
C THR A 177 -0.78 7.83 2.65
N SER A 178 -0.55 7.22 1.49
CA SER A 178 -0.59 5.77 1.34
C SER A 178 0.64 5.26 0.62
N GLU A 179 1.24 4.18 1.12
CA GLU A 179 2.39 3.53 0.49
C GLU A 179 2.12 2.05 0.23
N VAL A 180 2.49 1.54 -0.95
CA VAL A 180 2.48 0.10 -1.23
C VAL A 180 3.74 -0.53 -0.65
N LEU A 181 3.56 -1.40 0.34
CA LEU A 181 4.65 -2.10 1.03
C LEU A 181 5.06 -3.39 0.31
N ALA A 182 4.07 -4.15 -0.16
CA ALA A 182 4.25 -5.39 -0.91
C ALA A 182 2.98 -5.78 -1.67
N ALA A 183 3.11 -6.72 -2.60
CA ALA A 183 1.99 -7.42 -3.20
C ALA A 183 2.16 -8.93 -2.98
N VAL A 184 1.07 -9.59 -2.61
CA VAL A 184 1.05 -11.02 -2.30
C VAL A 184 -0.20 -11.68 -2.85
N MET A 185 -0.13 -12.97 -3.12
CA MET A 185 -1.28 -13.81 -3.38
C MET A 185 -1.55 -14.66 -2.15
N LEU A 186 -2.77 -14.62 -1.60
CA LEU A 186 -3.15 -15.57 -0.54
C LEU A 186 -3.34 -16.95 -1.16
N VAL A 187 -2.64 -17.95 -0.64
CA VAL A 187 -2.68 -19.33 -1.18
C VAL A 187 -4.08 -19.92 -1.05
N ALA A 188 -4.74 -19.71 0.08
CA ALA A 188 -6.06 -20.29 0.36
C ALA A 188 -7.16 -19.79 -0.59
N SER A 189 -7.08 -18.55 -1.07
CA SER A 189 -8.10 -17.95 -1.95
C SER A 189 -7.65 -17.77 -3.39
N GLY A 190 -6.35 -17.87 -3.67
CA GLY A 190 -5.75 -17.55 -4.97
C GLY A 190 -5.88 -16.08 -5.38
N ARG A 191 -6.24 -15.19 -4.44
CA ARG A 191 -6.52 -13.78 -4.74
C ARG A 191 -5.30 -12.88 -4.48
N PRO A 192 -5.02 -11.91 -5.37
CA PRO A 192 -4.02 -10.86 -5.13
C PRO A 192 -4.45 -9.88 -4.04
N PHE A 193 -3.48 -9.46 -3.24
CA PHE A 193 -3.60 -8.41 -2.24
C PHE A 193 -2.44 -7.42 -2.38
N LEU A 194 -2.74 -6.14 -2.19
CA LEU A 194 -1.75 -5.11 -1.91
C LEU A 194 -1.72 -4.87 -0.41
N VAL A 195 -0.52 -4.82 0.17
CA VAL A 195 -0.32 -4.39 1.54
C VAL A 195 0.03 -2.90 1.51
N LEU A 196 -0.77 -2.11 2.21
CA LEU A 196 -0.66 -0.66 2.22
C LEU A 196 -0.28 -0.17 3.62
N SER A 197 0.68 0.76 3.71
CA SER A 197 0.76 1.67 4.86
C SER A 197 -0.15 2.86 4.60
N LEU A 198 -0.88 3.29 5.63
CA LEU A 198 -1.74 4.48 5.62
C LEU A 198 -1.32 5.35 6.80
N GLU A 199 -0.72 6.50 6.53
CA GLU A 199 -0.04 7.33 7.54
C GLU A 199 -0.48 8.80 7.42
N ASP A 200 -0.64 9.46 8.56
CA ASP A 200 -0.82 10.90 8.77
C ASP A 200 0.18 11.38 9.84
N ALA A 201 0.17 12.66 10.24
CA ALA A 201 1.16 13.16 11.19
C ALA A 201 1.00 12.57 12.61
N GLU A 202 -0.21 12.13 12.96
CA GLU A 202 -0.51 11.55 14.28
C GLU A 202 -0.19 10.05 14.33
N GLY A 203 -0.01 9.39 13.18
CA GLY A 203 0.29 7.96 13.17
C GLY A 203 -0.14 7.25 11.90
N GLY A 204 -0.48 5.97 12.03
CA GLY A 204 -0.78 5.15 10.87
C GLY A 204 -1.41 3.80 11.17
N ARG A 205 -1.71 3.09 10.09
CA ARG A 205 -2.23 1.71 10.11
C ARG A 205 -1.84 0.98 8.84
N THR A 206 -1.81 -0.35 8.91
CA THR A 206 -1.66 -1.19 7.73
C THR A 206 -3.03 -1.64 7.20
N ALA A 207 -3.17 -1.78 5.89
CA ALA A 207 -4.37 -2.32 5.26
C ALA A 207 -4.04 -3.38 4.21
N LEU A 208 -4.94 -4.35 4.05
CA LEU A 208 -4.94 -5.30 2.94
C LEU A 208 -6.02 -4.91 1.95
N LEU A 209 -5.62 -4.57 0.73
CA LEU A 209 -6.52 -4.29 -0.38
C LEU A 209 -6.60 -5.52 -1.29
N GLU A 210 -7.76 -6.17 -1.32
CA GLU A 210 -8.04 -7.39 -2.05
C GLU A 210 -8.53 -7.08 -3.47
N ARG A 211 -8.00 -7.80 -4.46
CA ARG A 211 -8.64 -7.94 -5.78
C ARG A 211 -9.68 -9.06 -5.72
N ALA A 212 -10.91 -8.72 -5.36
CA ALA A 212 -12.00 -9.68 -5.15
C ALA A 212 -12.52 -10.29 -6.46
N GLY A 213 -12.24 -9.64 -7.60
CA GLY A 213 -12.61 -10.06 -8.95
C GLY A 213 -12.03 -9.12 -9.99
N SER A 214 -12.35 -9.34 -11.26
CA SER A 214 -11.94 -8.42 -12.32
C SER A 214 -12.56 -7.05 -12.11
N GLY A 215 -11.72 -6.02 -12.02
CA GLY A 215 -12.15 -4.64 -11.76
C GLY A 215 -12.78 -4.38 -10.39
N VAL A 216 -12.69 -5.32 -9.45
CA VAL A 216 -13.26 -5.15 -8.11
C VAL A 216 -12.15 -5.23 -7.07
N TRP A 217 -11.85 -4.08 -6.46
CA TRP A 217 -10.90 -3.93 -5.38
C TRP A 217 -11.58 -3.40 -4.13
N LYS A 218 -11.26 -3.97 -2.97
CA LYS A 218 -11.82 -3.53 -1.70
C LYS A 218 -10.83 -3.73 -0.57
N ILE A 219 -10.93 -2.91 0.46
CA ILE A 219 -10.17 -3.15 1.69
C ILE A 219 -10.79 -4.36 2.38
N ALA A 220 -10.00 -5.41 2.53
CA ALA A 220 -10.43 -6.66 3.15
C ALA A 220 -10.07 -6.74 4.63
N TRP A 221 -9.09 -5.94 5.07
CA TRP A 221 -8.62 -5.91 6.45
C TRP A 221 -7.86 -4.61 6.75
N ARG A 222 -7.94 -4.14 7.99
CA ARG A 222 -7.06 -3.12 8.56
C ARG A 222 -6.51 -3.56 9.92
N SER A 223 -5.27 -3.16 10.21
CA SER A 223 -4.75 -3.18 11.58
C SER A 223 -5.45 -2.12 12.43
N ALA A 224 -5.22 -2.16 13.75
CA ALA A 224 -5.53 -1.00 14.57
C ALA A 224 -4.62 0.18 14.18
N TYR A 225 -5.06 1.36 14.59
CA TYR A 225 -4.29 2.58 14.45
C TYR A 225 -3.20 2.63 15.53
N THR A 226 -2.01 3.05 15.13
CA THR A 226 -0.88 3.33 16.01
C THR A 226 -0.49 4.78 15.87
N GLY A 227 -0.36 5.52 16.97
CA GLY A 227 -0.14 6.95 16.91
C GLY A 227 -0.18 7.66 18.25
N CYS A 228 0.23 8.92 18.19
CA CYS A 228 0.16 9.97 19.20
C CYS A 228 -0.27 11.24 18.44
#